data_AF-A0A533UME8-F1
#
_entry.id   AF-A0A533UME8-F1
#
_cell.length_a   1.000
_cell.length_b   1.000
_cell.length_c   1.000
_cell.angle_alpha   90.00
_cell.angle_beta   90.00
_cell.angle_gamma   90.00
#
_symmetry.space_group_name_H-M   'P 1'
#
loop_
_entity.id
_entity.type
_entity.pdbx_description
1 polymer ?
#
loop_
_entity_poly.entity_id
_entity_poly.type
_entity_poly.pdbx_seq_one_letter_code
_entity_poly.pdbx_strand_id
1 'polypeptide(L)'
;MDYSKEQIRDILELKEWISEEIEKHQKDIEKLEKNLIILDSVIKQSSFNKASSLISNNEKKSSTNLDKVTLIPIKRSEDNKIIANAHVTPDEVVIVPLEDVKL
;
A
#
# COMPACT_ATOMS: atom_id res chain seq x y z
N MET A 1 -26.29 34.77 -43.37
CA MET A 1 -27.20 34.06 -42.45
C MET A 1 -27.21 34.90 -41.21
N ASP A 2 -28.19 35.80 -41.09
CA ASP A 2 -28.31 36.65 -39.92
C ASP A 2 -29.16 35.90 -38.89
N TYR A 3 -28.63 35.75 -37.68
CA TYR A 3 -29.35 35.10 -36.59
C TYR A 3 -30.51 36.00 -36.12
N SER A 4 -31.66 35.39 -35.82
CA SER A 4 -32.78 36.11 -35.22
C SER A 4 -32.42 36.57 -33.80
N LYS A 5 -33.01 37.67 -33.33
CA LYS A 5 -32.82 38.17 -31.96
C LYS A 5 -33.20 37.12 -30.91
N GLU A 6 -34.27 36.36 -31.14
CA GLU A 6 -34.65 35.21 -30.29
C GLU A 6 -33.53 34.17 -30.24
N GLN A 7 -32.96 33.79 -31.39
CA GLN A 7 -31.86 32.80 -31.42
C GLN A 7 -30.63 33.29 -30.66
N ILE A 8 -30.30 34.58 -30.76
CA ILE A 8 -29.20 35.18 -30.02
C ILE A 8 -29.48 35.14 -28.51
N ARG A 9 -30.73 35.37 -28.08
CA ARG A 9 -31.14 35.30 -26.68
C ARG A 9 -31.04 33.88 -26.13
N ASP A 10 -31.56 32.89 -26.86
CA ASP A 10 -31.53 31.49 -26.44
C ASP A 10 -30.08 30.97 -26.33
N ILE A 11 -29.20 31.38 -27.25
CA ILE A 11 -27.78 31.03 -27.20
C ILE A 11 -27.09 31.66 -26.00
N LEU A 12 -27.44 32.90 -25.63
CA LEU A 12 -26.88 33.56 -24.45
C LEU A 12 -27.31 32.87 -23.16
N GLU A 13 -28.58 32.51 -23.05
CA GLU A 13 -29.10 31.77 -21.89
C GLU A 13 -28.44 30.38 -21.77
N LEU A 14 -28.30 29.67 -22.89
CA LEU A 14 -27.60 28.38 -22.90
C LEU A 14 -26.13 28.53 -22.49
N LYS A 15 -25.44 29.57 -22.97
CA LYS A 15 -24.05 29.85 -22.59
C LYS A 15 -23.93 30.11 -21.09
N GLU A 16 -24.85 30.89 -20.53
CA GLU A 16 -24.88 31.20 -19.10
C GLU A 16 -25.13 29.94 -18.28
N TRP A 17 -26.14 29.14 -18.64
CA TRP A 17 -26.42 27.85 -18.01
C TRP A 17 -25.22 26.88 -18.04
N ILE A 18 -24.57 26.73 -19.20
CA ILE A 18 -23.36 25.89 -19.31
C ILE A 18 -22.24 26.41 -18.39
N SER A 19 -22.07 27.74 -18.31
CA SER A 19 -21.02 28.34 -17.47
C SER A 19 -21.28 28.08 -15.99
N GLU A 20 -22.52 28.23 -15.53
CA GLU A 20 -22.93 27.92 -14.15
C GLU A 20 -22.75 26.44 -13.82
N GLU A 21 -23.14 25.55 -14.76
CA GLU A 21 -23.02 24.11 -14.54
C GLU A 21 -21.54 23.68 -14.47
N ILE A 22 -20.66 24.28 -15.29
CA ILE A 22 -19.21 24.07 -15.20
C ILE A 22 -18.69 24.52 -13.83
N GLU A 23 -19.07 25.70 -13.35
CA GLU A 23 -18.61 26.23 -12.06
C GLU A 23 -19.03 25.33 -10.89
N LYS A 24 -20.26 24.81 -10.93
CA LYS A 24 -20.77 23.87 -9.93
C LYS A 24 -19.96 22.58 -9.90
N HIS A 25 -19.74 21.96 -11.06
CA HIS A 25 -18.95 20.73 -11.14
C HIS A 25 -17.50 20.96 -10.71
N GLN A 26 -16.91 22.12 -11.01
CA GLN A 26 -15.56 22.45 -10.58
C GLN A 26 -15.45 22.53 -9.05
N LYS A 27 -16.46 23.11 -8.37
CA LYS A 27 -16.53 23.13 -6.89
C LYS A 27 -16.67 21.73 -6.30
N ASP A 28 -17.46 20.87 -6.93
CA ASP A 28 -17.62 19.48 -6.48
C ASP A 28 -16.30 18.69 -6.62
N ILE A 29 -15.57 18.87 -7.73
CA ILE A 29 -14.24 18.29 -7.93
C ILE A 29 -13.26 18.77 -6.84
N GLU A 30 -13.20 20.09 -6.60
CA GLU A 30 -12.30 20.65 -5.59
C GLU A 30 -12.60 20.10 -4.18
N LYS A 31 -13.88 19.89 -3.85
CA LYS A 31 -14.30 19.26 -2.59
C LYS A 31 -13.84 17.82 -2.50
N LEU A 32 -13.97 17.04 -3.58
CA LEU A 32 -13.51 15.65 -3.62
C LEU A 32 -11.99 15.54 -3.49
N GLU A 33 -11.23 16.41 -4.17
CA GLU A 33 -9.77 16.47 -4.06
C GLU A 33 -9.32 16.78 -2.63
N LYS A 34 -9.93 17.77 -1.98
CA LYS A 34 -9.66 18.09 -0.57
C LYS A 34 -9.93 16.91 0.35
N ASN A 35 -11.04 16.20 0.15
CA ASN A 35 -11.36 15.00 0.92
C ASN A 35 -10.33 13.88 0.70
N LEU A 36 -9.87 13.69 -0.54
CA LEU A 36 -8.86 12.69 -0.85
C LEU A 36 -7.53 13.00 -0.15
N ILE A 37 -7.11 14.27 -0.12
CA ILE A 37 -5.90 14.69 0.61
C ILE A 37 -6.02 14.39 2.11
N ILE A 38 -7.18 14.66 2.70
CA ILE A 38 -7.43 14.35 4.12
C ILE A 38 -7.34 12.84 4.36
N LEU A 39 -7.99 12.04 3.52
CA LEU A 39 -7.95 10.58 3.62
C LEU A 39 -6.52 10.04 3.47
N ASP A 40 -5.75 10.55 2.50
CA ASP A 40 -4.35 10.16 2.31
C ASP A 40 -3.49 10.56 3.52
N SER A 41 -3.72 11.74 4.11
CA SER A 41 -3.05 12.13 5.36
C SER A 41 -3.41 11.20 6.52
N VAL A 42 -4.67 10.79 6.65
CA VAL A 42 -5.11 9.83 7.68
C VAL A 42 -4.52 8.44 7.45
N ILE A 43 -4.45 7.98 6.20
CA ILE A 43 -3.80 6.72 5.85
C ILE A 43 -2.32 6.80 6.19
N LYS A 44 -1.63 7.89 5.84
CA LYS A 44 -0.22 8.11 6.19
C LYS A 44 -0.01 8.16 7.71
N GLN A 45 -0.88 8.82 8.45
CA GLN A 45 -0.77 8.87 9.91
C GLN A 45 -1.06 7.52 10.57
N SER A 46 -2.02 6.74 10.04
CA SER A 46 -2.39 5.44 10.60
C SER A 46 -1.46 4.29 10.18
N SER A 47 -0.90 4.35 8.96
CA SER A 47 -0.09 3.28 8.37
C SER A 47 1.39 3.40 8.68
N PHE A 48 1.91 4.62 8.94
CA PHE A 48 3.31 4.82 9.28
C PHE A 48 3.50 4.85 10.80
N ASN A 49 3.56 3.66 11.40
CA ASN A 49 4.22 3.53 12.70
C ASN A 49 5.73 3.75 12.52
N LYS A 50 6.33 4.67 13.28
CA LYS A 50 7.80 4.85 13.27
C LYS A 50 8.47 3.50 13.53
N ALA A 51 9.47 3.13 12.73
CA ALA A 51 10.24 1.90 12.93
C ALA A 51 10.79 1.79 14.37
N SER A 52 11.12 2.92 15.01
CA SER A 52 11.50 2.99 16.41
C SER A 52 10.42 2.48 17.39
N SER A 53 9.14 2.67 17.08
CA SER A 53 8.01 2.16 17.87
C SER A 53 7.78 0.65 17.68
N LEU A 54 8.21 0.08 16.55
CA LEU A 54 8.23 -1.39 16.36
C LEU A 54 9.34 -2.03 17.18
N ILE A 55 10.52 -1.41 17.22
CA ILE A 55 11.66 -1.87 18.02
C ILE A 55 11.33 -1.78 19.53
N SER A 56 10.70 -0.68 19.99
CA SER A 56 10.35 -0.51 21.41
C SER A 56 9.25 -1.46 21.92
N ASN A 57 8.42 -2.04 21.03
CA ASN A 57 7.42 -3.04 21.42
C ASN A 57 7.97 -4.47 21.42
N ASN A 58 9.12 -4.73 20.78
CA ASN A 58 9.79 -6.02 20.85
C ASN A 58 10.46 -6.25 22.21
N GLU A 59 10.81 -5.18 22.94
CA GLU A 59 11.41 -5.32 24.27
C GLU A 59 10.38 -5.61 25.39
N LYS A 60 9.08 -5.34 25.15
CA LYS A 60 8.01 -5.61 26.14
C LYS A 60 7.12 -6.82 25.81
N LYS A 61 7.34 -7.50 24.68
CA LYS A 61 6.71 -8.79 24.36
C LYS A 61 7.70 -9.96 24.30
N SER A 62 8.95 -9.77 24.75
CA SER A 62 9.91 -10.86 24.96
C SER A 62 9.70 -11.61 26.28
N SER A 63 8.46 -11.90 26.62
CA SER A 63 8.12 -12.96 27.56
C SER A 63 6.88 -13.66 27.01
N THR A 64 7.10 -14.63 26.10
CA THR A 64 6.30 -15.88 25.90
C THR A 64 6.45 -16.50 24.48
N ASN A 65 7.29 -16.03 23.55
CA ASN A 65 7.45 -16.72 22.24
C ASN A 65 8.89 -16.78 21.70
N LEU A 66 9.88 -17.10 22.55
CA LEU A 66 11.26 -17.30 22.10
C LEU A 66 11.55 -18.73 21.58
N ASP A 67 10.59 -19.65 21.61
CA ASP A 67 10.87 -21.09 21.45
C ASP A 67 10.25 -21.73 20.19
N LYS A 68 10.20 -21.02 19.06
CA LYS A 68 9.75 -21.61 17.79
C LYS A 68 10.74 -21.48 16.64
N VAL A 69 12.02 -21.68 16.93
CA VAL A 69 13.01 -21.97 15.88
C VAL A 69 12.69 -23.36 15.32
N THR A 70 12.14 -23.41 14.10
CA THR A 70 11.86 -24.67 13.42
C THR A 70 13.05 -25.02 12.53
N LEU A 71 13.72 -26.14 12.84
CA LEU A 71 14.83 -26.68 12.04
C LEU A 71 14.27 -27.59 10.96
N ILE A 72 14.43 -27.21 9.69
CA ILE A 72 13.95 -27.98 8.54
C ILE A 72 15.18 -28.49 7.75
N PRO A 73 15.43 -29.82 7.68
CA PRO A 73 16.51 -30.36 6.87
C PRO A 73 16.14 -30.32 5.38
N ILE A 74 17.03 -29.74 4.57
CA ILE A 74 16.90 -29.67 3.11
C ILE A 74 17.62 -30.87 2.51
N LYS A 75 16.91 -31.64 1.68
CA LYS A 75 17.42 -32.84 1.01
C LYS A 75 17.59 -32.62 -0.48
N ARG A 76 18.65 -33.19 -1.05
CA ARG A 76 18.87 -33.24 -2.51
C ARG A 76 17.88 -34.23 -3.14
N SER A 77 17.26 -33.84 -4.26
CA SER A 77 16.18 -34.60 -4.90
C SER A 77 16.62 -35.96 -5.48
N GLU A 78 17.91 -36.12 -5.78
CA GLU A 78 18.44 -37.30 -6.47
C GLU A 78 18.73 -38.47 -5.51
N ASP A 79 19.28 -38.19 -4.33
CA ASP A 79 19.75 -39.20 -3.37
C ASP A 79 19.15 -39.04 -1.97
N ASN A 80 18.19 -38.12 -1.79
CA ASN A 80 17.59 -37.76 -0.49
C ASN A 80 18.61 -37.40 0.60
N LYS A 81 19.86 -37.07 0.24
CA LYS A 81 20.90 -36.68 1.19
C LYS A 81 20.63 -35.29 1.71
N ILE A 82 20.80 -35.09 3.02
CA ILE A 82 20.68 -33.77 3.64
C ILE A 82 21.86 -32.91 3.19
N ILE A 83 21.57 -31.77 2.59
CA ILE A 83 22.56 -30.83 2.04
C ILE A 83 22.62 -29.51 2.79
N ALA A 84 21.56 -29.15 3.52
CA ALA A 84 21.53 -27.94 4.33
C ALA A 84 20.49 -28.07 5.45
N ASN A 85 20.61 -27.24 6.47
CA ASN A 85 19.55 -27.05 7.47
C ASN A 85 19.02 -25.63 7.35
N ALA A 86 17.70 -25.49 7.29
CA ALA A 86 17.02 -24.20 7.36
C ALA A 86 16.55 -23.93 8.79
N HIS A 87 17.00 -22.82 9.35
CA HIS A 87 16.57 -22.27 10.61
C HIS A 87 15.46 -21.26 10.30
N VAL A 88 14.21 -21.63 10.60
CA VAL A 88 13.04 -20.79 10.33
C VAL A 88 12.59 -20.15 11.63
N THR A 89 12.61 -18.82 11.67
CA THR A 89 11.93 -18.01 12.67
C THR A 89 10.77 -17.26 12.01
N PRO A 90 9.85 -16.63 12.77
CA PRO A 90 8.78 -15.82 12.18
C PRO A 90 9.29 -14.67 11.30
N ASP A 91 10.50 -14.17 11.55
CA ASP A 91 11.05 -12.97 10.92
C ASP A 91 12.12 -13.28 9.86
N GLU A 92 12.80 -14.43 9.94
CA GLU A 92 13.89 -14.78 9.04
C GLU A 92 13.99 -16.29 8.75
N VAL A 93 14.55 -16.60 7.58
CA VAL A 93 14.93 -17.96 7.19
C VAL A 93 16.42 -17.98 6.87
N VAL A 94 17.19 -18.68 7.69
CA VAL A 94 18.64 -18.84 7.51
C VAL A 94 18.93 -20.26 7.05
N ILE A 95 19.54 -20.41 5.88
CA ILE A 95 19.93 -21.71 5.33
C ILE A 95 21.43 -21.89 5.54
N VAL A 96 21.81 -22.93 6.26
CA VAL A 96 23.21 -23.30 6.52
C VAL A 96 23.54 -24.57 5.72
N PRO A 97 24.36 -24.46 4.66
CA PRO A 97 24.86 -25.63 3.92
C PRO A 97 25.71 -26.53 4.83
N LEU A 98 25.64 -27.85 4.64
CA LEU A 98 26.58 -28.77 5.25
C LEU A 98 27.92 -28.70 4.50
N GLU A 99 29.04 -28.80 5.23
CA GLU A 99 30.42 -28.48 4.81
C GLU A 99 30.94 -29.22 3.54
N ASP A 100 30.20 -30.21 3.01
CA ASP A 100 30.60 -31.03 1.86
C ASP A 100 29.71 -30.89 0.61
N VAL A 101 28.87 -29.85 0.53
CA VAL A 101 27.97 -29.65 -0.61
C VAL A 101 28.58 -28.66 -1.60
N LYS A 102 29.12 -29.18 -2.72
CA LYS A 102 29.37 -28.36 -3.91
C LYS A 102 28.02 -28.10 -4.60
N LEU A 103 27.67 -26.82 -4.71
CA LEU A 103 26.53 -26.31 -5.49
C LEU A 103 26.76 -26.51 -6.99
#